data_AF-A0A6V3NFN9-F1
#
_entry.id   AF-A0A6V3NFN9-F1
#
_cell.length_a   1.000
_cell.length_b   1.000
_cell.length_c   1.000
_cell.angle_alpha   90.00
_cell.angle_beta   90.00
_cell.angle_gamma   90.00
#
_symmetry.space_group_name_H-M   'P 1'
#
loop_
_entity.id
_entity.type
_entity.pdbx_description
1 polymer ?
#
loop_
_entity_poly.entity_id
_entity_poly.type
_entity_poly.pdbx_seq_one_letter_code
_entity_poly.pdbx_strand_id
1 'polypeptide(L)'
;MPVLSLLLFAASVTAQDLGCKKFTDIYADGTALCENMWGGAFKVVENVSEAYTMWFFDDVNPNDEISQRLNPDGNTSVCNLQYFHKTLPTPEGDDFTECHPWKEASCCTANVANATNLKISYGEEYHWDRCGTLSPACERFFVQEACFYECSPHIGLYRKYGGSACDAADTQCSTVYNASDSSHNTWQVHQMPIRKDYCDSWLVACANDMFCSADNGDYFSCARVQPTPEPTSFPTMSPTGPTVVENNTTSDDSLSGGIIALIVILAVVAVGLVGLMCFVLCREKAGKPLFKPLDENKAGTSMPAHASAADGHRPQAV
;
A
#
# COMPACT_ATOMS: atom_id res chain seq x y z
N MET A 1 35.53 39.49 26.21
CA MET A 1 34.27 38.77 26.46
C MET A 1 34.07 37.82 25.29
N PRO A 2 34.10 36.48 25.46
CA PRO A 2 33.84 35.58 24.35
C PRO A 2 32.34 35.53 24.10
N VAL A 3 31.95 35.66 22.82
CA VAL A 3 30.57 35.50 22.36
C VAL A 3 30.28 34.00 22.35
N LEU A 4 29.43 33.56 23.27
CA LEU A 4 28.95 32.18 23.35
C LEU A 4 27.95 31.95 22.22
N SER A 5 28.39 31.34 21.12
CA SER A 5 27.49 30.87 20.05
C SER A 5 26.63 29.73 20.59
N LEU A 6 25.35 30.02 20.83
CA LEU A 6 24.34 29.02 21.14
C LEU A 6 23.95 28.31 19.84
N LEU A 7 24.52 27.13 19.60
CA LEU A 7 24.08 26.23 18.54
C LEU A 7 22.68 25.71 18.90
N LEU A 8 21.63 26.19 18.22
CA LEU A 8 20.33 25.54 18.24
C LEU A 8 20.46 24.20 17.50
N PHE A 9 20.48 23.11 18.26
CA PHE A 9 20.24 21.78 17.71
C PHE A 9 18.73 21.65 17.49
N ALA A 10 18.29 21.57 16.23
CA ALA A 10 16.97 21.04 15.95
C ALA A 10 16.96 19.58 16.42
N ALA A 11 16.18 19.27 17.45
CA ALA A 11 16.03 17.90 17.91
C ALA A 11 15.30 17.11 16.82
N SER A 12 16.03 16.25 16.11
CA SER A 12 15.46 15.25 15.22
C SER A 12 14.61 14.29 16.05
N VAL A 13 13.31 14.17 15.75
CA VAL A 13 12.42 13.16 16.35
C VAL A 13 13.01 11.78 16.06
N THR A 14 13.33 11.03 17.12
CA THR A 14 13.87 9.67 17.00
C THR A 14 12.77 8.63 17.11
N ALA A 15 13.02 7.40 16.66
CA ALA A 15 12.07 6.27 16.83
C ALA A 15 11.67 6.02 18.30
N GLN A 16 12.48 6.46 19.27
CA GLN A 16 12.17 6.39 20.70
C GLN A 16 11.11 7.40 21.13
N ASP A 17 11.01 8.56 20.46
CA ASP A 17 10.04 9.60 20.78
C ASP A 17 8.63 9.29 20.25
N LEU A 18 8.53 8.36 19.29
CA LEU A 18 7.26 7.91 18.70
C LEU A 18 6.67 6.68 19.41
N GLY A 19 7.41 6.04 20.32
CA GLY A 19 6.94 4.83 20.99
C GLY A 19 6.78 3.63 20.04
N CYS A 20 7.66 3.49 19.05
CA CYS A 20 7.64 2.41 18.07
C CYS A 20 7.65 1.02 18.73
N LYS A 21 6.72 0.15 18.32
CA LYS A 21 6.58 -1.24 18.79
C LYS A 21 6.46 -2.19 17.60
N LYS A 22 6.66 -3.49 17.80
CA LYS A 22 6.35 -4.45 16.73
C LYS A 22 4.84 -4.51 16.53
N PHE A 23 4.38 -4.81 15.31
CA PHE A 23 2.95 -5.05 15.06
C PHE A 23 2.34 -6.07 16.03
N THR A 24 3.08 -7.15 16.33
CA THR A 24 2.63 -8.20 17.26
C THR A 24 2.59 -7.78 18.72
N ASP A 25 3.24 -6.68 19.08
CA ASP A 25 3.14 -6.07 20.41
C ASP A 25 1.96 -5.07 20.50
N ILE A 26 1.43 -4.63 19.35
CA ILE A 26 0.32 -3.67 19.24
C ILE A 26 -1.01 -4.39 19.06
N TYR A 27 -1.06 -5.35 18.13
CA TYR A 27 -2.28 -6.05 17.73
C TYR A 27 -2.20 -7.53 18.09
N ALA A 28 -3.22 -8.01 18.81
CA ALA A 28 -3.30 -9.41 19.23
C ALA A 28 -3.54 -10.37 18.07
N ASP A 29 -4.32 -9.96 17.07
CA ASP A 29 -4.67 -10.70 15.87
C ASP A 29 -5.02 -9.75 14.71
N GLY A 30 -5.31 -10.30 13.52
CA GLY A 30 -5.67 -9.50 12.35
C GLY A 30 -6.95 -8.68 12.56
N THR A 31 -7.89 -9.18 13.36
CA THR A 31 -9.09 -8.45 13.74
C THR A 31 -8.74 -7.16 14.48
N ALA A 32 -7.91 -7.25 15.52
CA ALA A 32 -7.41 -6.10 16.25
C ALA A 32 -6.64 -5.12 15.35
N LEU A 33 -5.89 -5.61 14.36
CA LEU A 33 -5.19 -4.75 13.39
C LEU A 33 -6.16 -3.90 12.58
N CYS A 34 -7.08 -4.53 11.86
CA CYS A 34 -7.97 -3.81 10.94
C CYS A 34 -8.99 -2.92 11.65
N GLU A 35 -9.53 -3.34 12.80
CA GLU A 35 -10.56 -2.55 13.51
C GLU A 35 -9.96 -1.33 14.23
N ASN A 36 -8.69 -1.39 14.66
CA ASN A 36 -8.10 -0.34 15.48
C ASN A 36 -7.19 0.62 14.71
N MET A 37 -6.39 0.13 13.74
CA MET A 37 -5.36 0.93 13.06
C MET A 37 -5.91 2.26 12.54
N TRP A 38 -7.10 2.24 11.94
CA TRP A 38 -7.70 3.40 11.31
C TRP A 38 -8.88 3.98 12.11
N GLY A 39 -8.85 3.86 13.44
CA GLY A 39 -9.82 4.51 14.32
C GLY A 39 -11.26 4.04 14.12
N GLY A 40 -11.47 2.73 13.91
CA GLY A 40 -12.81 2.14 13.72
C GLY A 40 -13.40 2.32 12.32
N ALA A 41 -12.58 2.65 11.32
CA ALA A 41 -12.98 2.70 9.92
C ALA A 41 -13.49 1.36 9.40
N PHE A 42 -12.91 0.26 9.87
CA PHE A 42 -13.22 -1.09 9.44
C PHE A 42 -13.80 -1.93 10.57
N LYS A 43 -14.61 -2.92 10.18
CA LYS A 43 -15.13 -3.99 11.03
C LYS A 43 -14.73 -5.32 10.39
N VAL A 44 -14.19 -6.25 11.14
CA VAL A 44 -13.77 -7.53 10.56
C VAL A 44 -14.91 -8.53 10.52
N VAL A 45 -15.09 -9.18 9.38
CA VAL A 45 -16.16 -10.15 9.13
C VAL A 45 -15.55 -11.45 8.57
N GLU A 46 -15.94 -12.59 9.16
CA GLU A 46 -15.45 -13.91 8.74
C GLU A 46 -16.13 -14.41 7.47
N ASN A 47 -17.42 -14.11 7.30
CA ASN A 47 -18.16 -14.50 6.11
C ASN A 47 -17.71 -13.68 4.90
N VAL A 48 -16.96 -14.32 3.99
CA VAL A 48 -16.43 -13.67 2.77
C VAL A 48 -17.52 -13.13 1.84
N SER A 49 -18.75 -13.64 1.94
CA SER A 49 -19.90 -13.12 1.17
C SER A 49 -20.52 -11.86 1.80
N GLU A 50 -20.04 -11.42 2.97
CA GLU A 50 -20.54 -10.24 3.68
C GLU A 50 -19.41 -9.25 3.97
N ALA A 51 -18.29 -9.35 3.23
CA ALA A 51 -17.08 -8.59 3.54
C ALA A 51 -16.32 -8.19 2.28
N TYR A 52 -15.78 -6.99 2.28
CA TYR A 52 -14.96 -6.45 1.21
C TYR A 52 -13.52 -6.97 1.30
N THR A 53 -12.84 -7.01 0.15
CA THR A 53 -11.39 -7.14 0.08
C THR A 53 -10.77 -5.82 -0.37
N MET A 54 -9.63 -5.46 0.21
CA MET A 54 -8.87 -4.28 -0.21
C MET A 54 -8.00 -4.55 -1.43
N TRP A 55 -7.97 -5.78 -1.94
CA TRP A 55 -7.22 -6.12 -3.15
C TRP A 55 -7.81 -7.34 -3.86
N PHE A 56 -7.65 -7.40 -5.18
CA PHE A 56 -8.04 -8.53 -6.02
C PHE A 56 -7.18 -8.60 -7.28
N PHE A 57 -7.17 -9.78 -7.90
CA PHE A 57 -6.41 -10.05 -9.14
C PHE A 57 -7.31 -10.44 -10.31
N ASP A 58 -8.59 -10.65 -10.05
CA ASP A 58 -9.58 -11.00 -11.06
C ASP A 58 -9.95 -9.79 -11.92
N ASP A 59 -10.38 -10.04 -13.16
CA ASP A 59 -10.84 -8.99 -14.08
C ASP A 59 -12.16 -8.34 -13.62
N VAL A 60 -12.88 -9.01 -12.71
CA VAL A 60 -14.14 -8.54 -12.13
C VAL A 60 -13.89 -8.16 -10.68
N ASN A 61 -14.29 -6.95 -10.31
CA ASN A 61 -14.16 -6.46 -8.95
C ASN A 61 -15.11 -7.22 -8.01
N PRO A 62 -14.62 -8.05 -7.08
CA PRO A 62 -15.47 -8.86 -6.20
C PRO A 62 -16.31 -8.01 -5.24
N ASN A 63 -15.94 -6.74 -5.02
CA ASN A 63 -16.66 -5.82 -4.14
C ASN A 63 -17.98 -5.32 -4.75
N ASP A 64 -18.21 -5.51 -6.06
CA ASP A 64 -19.46 -5.17 -6.73
C ASP A 64 -20.64 -5.94 -6.12
N GLU A 65 -20.51 -7.27 -6.02
CA GLU A 65 -21.56 -8.12 -5.45
C GLU A 65 -21.76 -7.87 -3.95
N ILE A 66 -20.67 -7.61 -3.21
CA ILE A 66 -20.75 -7.26 -1.78
C ILE A 66 -21.53 -5.96 -1.61
N SER A 67 -21.27 -4.95 -2.45
CA SER A 67 -21.98 -3.66 -2.39
C SER A 67 -23.45 -3.80 -2.70
N GLN A 68 -23.81 -4.55 -3.75
CA GLN A 68 -25.22 -4.81 -4.08
C GLN A 68 -25.96 -5.51 -2.94
N ARG A 69 -25.28 -6.39 -2.21
CA ARG A 69 -25.87 -7.15 -1.09
C ARG A 69 -26.03 -6.31 0.16
N LEU A 70 -25.00 -5.59 0.56
CA LEU A 70 -24.96 -4.86 1.85
C LEU A 70 -25.51 -3.45 1.76
N ASN A 71 -25.46 -2.84 0.58
CA ASN A 71 -25.89 -1.47 0.30
C ASN A 71 -26.73 -1.45 -0.99
N PRO A 72 -27.93 -2.07 -1.00
CA PRO A 72 -28.74 -2.18 -2.22
C PRO A 72 -29.16 -0.82 -2.80
N ASP A 73 -29.27 0.21 -1.95
CA ASP A 73 -29.56 1.59 -2.34
C ASP A 73 -28.28 2.45 -2.48
N GLY A 74 -27.10 1.85 -2.29
CA GLY A 74 -25.81 2.50 -2.34
C GLY A 74 -25.43 2.92 -3.76
N ASN A 75 -24.92 4.15 -3.90
CA ASN A 75 -24.50 4.68 -5.20
C ASN A 75 -22.97 4.60 -5.36
N THR A 76 -22.52 3.61 -6.12
CA THR A 76 -21.11 3.43 -6.53
C THR A 76 -20.77 4.11 -7.86
N SER A 77 -21.73 4.80 -8.49
CA SER A 77 -21.48 5.62 -9.70
C SER A 77 -20.94 7.01 -9.37
N VAL A 78 -20.73 7.32 -8.09
CA VAL A 78 -20.15 8.56 -7.59
C VAL A 78 -19.05 8.24 -6.58
N CYS A 79 -18.06 9.12 -6.49
CA CYS A 79 -17.03 9.02 -5.47
C CYS A 79 -17.49 9.78 -4.22
N ASN A 80 -17.91 9.03 -3.20
CA ASN A 80 -18.55 9.63 -2.02
C ASN A 80 -17.55 10.21 -1.00
N LEU A 81 -16.29 9.75 -1.03
CA LEU A 81 -15.18 10.37 -0.30
C LEU A 81 -14.66 11.61 -1.06
N GLN A 82 -13.95 12.48 -0.36
CA GLN A 82 -13.43 13.75 -0.89
C GLN A 82 -11.95 13.89 -0.53
N TYR A 83 -11.35 15.06 -0.81
CA TYR A 83 -9.92 15.39 -0.69
C TYR A 83 -9.14 15.12 -1.98
N PHE A 84 -8.67 13.89 -2.20
CA PHE A 84 -7.97 13.50 -3.45
C PHE A 84 -8.85 12.71 -4.44
N HIS A 85 -10.10 12.47 -4.08
CA HIS A 85 -11.06 11.74 -4.89
C HIS A 85 -11.64 12.61 -6.02
N LYS A 86 -11.88 11.99 -7.18
CA LYS A 86 -12.66 12.54 -8.29
C LYS A 86 -14.13 12.68 -7.89
N THR A 87 -14.96 13.24 -8.77
CA THR A 87 -16.42 13.28 -8.58
C THR A 87 -17.09 11.95 -8.96
N LEU A 88 -16.62 11.32 -10.04
CA LEU A 88 -17.18 10.08 -10.58
C LEU A 88 -16.06 9.07 -10.80
N PRO A 89 -16.35 7.76 -10.66
CA PRO A 89 -15.41 6.73 -11.07
C PRO A 89 -15.25 6.77 -12.58
N THR A 90 -14.02 6.74 -13.07
CA THR A 90 -13.72 6.70 -14.52
C THR A 90 -12.58 5.74 -14.81
N PRO A 91 -12.48 5.22 -16.05
CA PRO A 91 -11.29 4.49 -16.49
C PRO A 91 -10.04 5.36 -16.40
N GLU A 92 -8.92 4.72 -16.07
CA GLU A 92 -7.58 5.34 -15.98
C GLU A 92 -6.65 4.84 -17.10
N GLY A 93 -5.62 5.64 -17.41
CA GLY A 93 -4.67 5.37 -18.48
C GLY A 93 -3.75 4.18 -18.21
N ASP A 94 -2.90 3.86 -19.19
CA ASP A 94 -1.93 2.76 -19.08
C ASP A 94 -0.82 3.00 -18.03
N ASP A 95 -0.66 4.23 -17.59
CA ASP A 95 0.20 4.63 -16.47
C ASP A 95 -0.37 4.25 -15.09
N PHE A 96 -1.63 3.83 -15.01
CA PHE A 96 -2.30 3.39 -13.78
C PHE A 96 -1.92 1.96 -13.38
N THR A 97 -0.68 1.80 -12.91
CA THR A 97 -0.07 0.48 -12.70
C THR A 97 -0.07 0.01 -11.25
N GLU A 98 0.10 0.90 -10.27
CA GLU A 98 0.18 0.50 -8.85
C GLU A 98 -1.17 0.04 -8.33
N CYS A 99 -2.24 0.83 -8.55
CA CYS A 99 -3.60 0.54 -8.09
C CYS A 99 -4.45 -0.12 -9.20
N HIS A 100 -3.82 -0.92 -10.08
CA HIS A 100 -4.44 -1.47 -11.27
C HIS A 100 -5.79 -2.21 -11.07
N PRO A 101 -6.15 -2.82 -9.92
CA PRO A 101 -7.47 -3.45 -9.76
C PRO A 101 -8.64 -2.49 -10.01
N TRP A 102 -8.46 -1.19 -9.77
CA TRP A 102 -9.52 -0.18 -10.00
C TRP A 102 -9.40 0.53 -11.35
N LYS A 103 -8.51 0.11 -12.26
CA LYS A 103 -8.21 0.82 -13.51
C LYS A 103 -9.46 1.15 -14.34
N GLU A 104 -10.42 0.24 -14.45
CA GLU A 104 -11.61 0.42 -15.28
C GLU A 104 -12.65 1.37 -14.68
N ALA A 105 -12.63 1.56 -13.35
CA ALA A 105 -13.58 2.40 -12.62
C ALA A 105 -12.98 2.90 -11.30
N SER A 106 -12.08 3.88 -11.39
CA SER A 106 -11.33 4.41 -10.24
C SER A 106 -11.88 5.75 -9.76
N CYS A 107 -11.86 5.99 -8.45
CA CYS A 107 -12.09 7.29 -7.82
C CYS A 107 -10.82 8.14 -7.62
N CYS A 108 -9.63 7.59 -7.85
CA CYS A 108 -8.36 8.30 -7.79
C CYS A 108 -7.83 8.57 -9.21
N THR A 109 -6.71 9.28 -9.33
CA THR A 109 -6.00 9.49 -10.61
C THR A 109 -4.65 8.76 -10.61
N ALA A 110 -4.05 8.54 -11.78
CA ALA A 110 -2.69 7.99 -11.89
C ALA A 110 -1.63 8.71 -11.06
N ASN A 111 -1.78 10.03 -10.82
CA ASN A 111 -0.87 10.76 -9.94
C ASN A 111 -0.98 10.29 -8.48
N VAL A 112 -2.17 9.92 -8.02
CA VAL A 112 -2.37 9.36 -6.67
C VAL A 112 -1.95 7.90 -6.62
N ALA A 113 -2.23 7.13 -7.68
CA ALA A 113 -2.00 5.69 -7.77
C ALA A 113 -0.53 5.30 -8.04
N ASN A 114 0.38 5.75 -7.18
CA ASN A 114 1.77 5.30 -7.08
C ASN A 114 2.15 5.21 -5.59
N ALA A 115 2.84 4.14 -5.18
CA ALA A 115 3.25 3.90 -3.80
C ALA A 115 3.92 5.11 -3.13
N THR A 116 4.78 5.84 -3.85
CA THR A 116 5.41 7.06 -3.32
C THR A 116 4.38 8.13 -2.99
N ASN A 117 3.45 8.41 -3.90
CA ASN A 117 2.47 9.48 -3.72
C ASN A 117 1.44 9.09 -2.66
N LEU A 118 0.97 7.83 -2.67
CA LEU A 118 0.12 7.28 -1.61
C LEU A 118 0.74 7.50 -0.21
N LYS A 119 2.06 7.37 -0.07
CA LYS A 119 2.76 7.57 1.20
C LYS A 119 2.86 9.04 1.61
N ILE A 120 3.20 9.92 0.68
CA ILE A 120 3.58 11.31 1.01
C ILE A 120 2.44 12.31 0.93
N SER A 121 1.33 11.98 0.26
CA SER A 121 0.26 12.94 -0.06
C SER A 121 -0.43 13.56 1.15
N TYR A 122 -0.36 12.93 2.31
CA TYR A 122 -1.01 13.41 3.53
C TYR A 122 -0.09 14.18 4.49
N GLY A 123 1.22 14.24 4.21
CA GLY A 123 2.21 14.88 5.07
C GLY A 123 3.12 13.87 5.77
N GLU A 124 4.31 14.32 6.18
CA GLU A 124 5.35 13.46 6.79
C GLU A 124 4.84 12.77 8.06
N GLU A 125 3.92 13.39 8.79
CA GLU A 125 3.26 12.85 10.00
C GLU A 125 2.31 11.69 9.73
N TYR A 126 1.91 11.48 8.47
CA TYR A 126 1.05 10.38 8.04
C TYR A 126 1.76 9.35 7.15
N HIS A 127 3.09 9.33 7.14
CA HIS A 127 3.82 8.22 6.55
C HIS A 127 3.67 6.95 7.40
N TRP A 128 3.34 5.81 6.77
CA TRP A 128 3.21 4.54 7.50
C TRP A 128 4.55 3.95 7.99
N ASP A 129 5.69 4.36 7.41
CA ASP A 129 7.04 3.87 7.69
C ASP A 129 7.82 4.74 8.70
N ARG A 130 7.11 5.45 9.57
CA ARG A 130 7.68 6.37 10.58
C ARG A 130 8.58 5.70 11.61
N CYS A 131 8.44 4.39 11.81
CA CYS A 131 9.29 3.59 12.69
C CYS A 131 10.45 2.89 11.96
N GLY A 132 10.73 3.32 10.73
CA GLY A 132 11.71 2.72 9.84
C GLY A 132 11.05 2.04 8.65
N THR A 133 11.86 1.71 7.66
CA THR A 133 11.41 1.04 6.43
C THR A 133 10.74 -0.30 6.78
N LEU A 134 9.50 -0.47 6.32
CA LEU A 134 8.77 -1.72 6.43
C LEU A 134 9.34 -2.76 5.46
N SER A 135 9.18 -4.03 5.80
CA SER A 135 9.45 -5.14 4.90
C SER A 135 8.58 -5.03 3.64
N PRO A 136 9.06 -5.46 2.46
CA PRO A 136 8.26 -5.36 1.23
C PRO A 136 6.91 -6.08 1.31
N ALA A 137 6.85 -7.17 2.08
CA ALA A 137 5.61 -7.90 2.31
C ALA A 137 4.61 -7.06 3.13
N CYS A 138 5.07 -6.39 4.19
CA CYS A 138 4.25 -5.52 5.01
C CYS A 138 3.81 -4.25 4.26
N GLU A 139 4.75 -3.55 3.61
CA GLU A 139 4.46 -2.32 2.85
C GLU A 139 3.43 -2.56 1.75
N ARG A 140 3.41 -3.76 1.16
CA ARG A 140 2.41 -4.09 0.14
C ARG A 140 0.98 -3.93 0.66
N PHE A 141 0.69 -4.30 1.90
CA PHE A 141 -0.66 -4.15 2.46
C PHE A 141 -1.05 -2.68 2.68
N PHE A 142 -0.12 -1.83 3.09
CA PHE A 142 -0.36 -0.38 3.17
C PHE A 142 -0.66 0.23 1.80
N VAL A 143 0.08 -0.18 0.76
CA VAL A 143 -0.20 0.26 -0.62
C VAL A 143 -1.58 -0.23 -1.08
N GLN A 144 -1.94 -1.49 -0.80
CA GLN A 144 -3.24 -2.05 -1.17
C GLN A 144 -4.39 -1.31 -0.48
N GLU A 145 -4.29 -1.07 0.82
CA GLU A 145 -5.29 -0.32 1.58
C GLU A 145 -5.39 1.12 1.09
N ALA A 146 -4.27 1.80 0.87
CA ALA A 146 -4.28 3.17 0.34
C ALA A 146 -4.88 3.24 -1.07
N CYS A 147 -4.58 2.28 -1.96
CA CYS A 147 -5.25 2.17 -3.25
C CYS A 147 -6.76 1.92 -3.09
N PHE A 148 -7.17 1.05 -2.16
CA PHE A 148 -8.57 0.80 -1.88
C PHE A 148 -9.27 2.06 -1.38
N TYR A 149 -8.65 2.79 -0.46
CA TYR A 149 -9.20 4.04 0.08
C TYR A 149 -9.36 5.11 -1.00
N GLU A 150 -8.33 5.37 -1.79
CA GLU A 150 -8.34 6.44 -2.79
C GLU A 150 -9.16 6.10 -4.04
N CYS A 151 -9.11 4.84 -4.47
CA CYS A 151 -9.54 4.46 -5.82
C CYS A 151 -10.86 3.68 -5.85
N SER A 152 -11.26 3.04 -4.76
CA SER A 152 -12.49 2.24 -4.75
C SER A 152 -13.75 3.12 -4.75
N PRO A 153 -14.71 2.91 -5.65
CA PRO A 153 -16.01 3.57 -5.53
C PRO A 153 -16.84 3.04 -4.35
N HIS A 154 -16.49 1.87 -3.81
CA HIS A 154 -17.27 1.18 -2.78
C HIS A 154 -17.00 1.68 -1.36
N ILE A 155 -15.77 2.12 -1.06
CA ILE A 155 -15.42 2.57 0.29
C ILE A 155 -16.25 3.78 0.72
N GLY A 156 -16.62 4.62 -0.25
CA GLY A 156 -17.46 5.77 -0.03
C GLY A 156 -18.88 5.46 0.46
N LEU A 157 -19.38 4.23 0.27
CA LEU A 157 -20.66 3.79 0.83
C LEU A 157 -20.65 3.79 2.37
N TYR A 158 -19.47 3.72 2.98
CA TYR A 158 -19.25 3.70 4.42
C TYR A 158 -18.74 5.04 4.96
N ARG A 159 -18.92 6.13 4.20
CA ARG A 159 -18.57 7.48 4.66
C ARG A 159 -19.41 7.84 5.89
N LYS A 160 -18.75 8.08 7.02
CA LYS A 160 -19.36 8.32 8.34
C LYS A 160 -20.38 9.47 8.33
N TYR A 161 -20.01 10.59 7.71
CA TYR A 161 -20.85 11.77 7.61
C TYR A 161 -21.22 12.02 6.14
N GLY A 162 -21.75 11.01 5.47
CA GLY A 162 -22.16 11.05 4.07
C GLY A 162 -23.66 10.81 3.89
N GLY A 163 -24.18 11.13 2.70
CA GLY A 163 -25.53 10.72 2.31
C GLY A 163 -25.58 9.21 2.16
N SER A 164 -26.49 8.58 2.92
CA SER A 164 -26.64 7.13 3.11
C SER A 164 -25.57 6.46 3.99
N ALA A 165 -25.04 7.14 5.01
CA ALA A 165 -24.32 6.45 6.09
C ALA A 165 -25.34 5.57 6.85
N CYS A 166 -25.37 4.28 6.52
CA CYS A 166 -26.19 3.29 7.20
C CYS A 166 -25.41 2.76 8.41
N ASP A 167 -25.97 2.84 9.61
CA ASP A 167 -25.46 2.04 10.71
C ASP A 167 -25.73 0.57 10.39
N ALA A 168 -24.73 -0.31 10.46
CA ALA A 168 -24.94 -1.73 10.22
C ALA A 168 -25.92 -2.36 11.23
N ALA A 169 -26.20 -1.68 12.35
CA ALA A 169 -27.20 -2.06 13.35
C ALA A 169 -28.56 -1.35 13.19
N ASP A 170 -28.68 -0.31 12.36
CA ASP A 170 -29.91 0.47 12.16
C ASP A 170 -30.19 0.68 10.67
N THR A 171 -31.32 0.12 10.22
CA THR A 171 -31.80 0.16 8.83
C THR A 171 -32.13 1.56 8.30
N GLN A 172 -31.79 2.63 9.03
CA GLN A 172 -32.09 4.01 8.67
C GLN A 172 -30.83 4.77 8.26
N CYS A 173 -30.57 4.81 6.95
CA CYS A 173 -29.51 5.64 6.38
C CYS A 173 -29.97 7.10 6.36
N SER A 174 -29.33 7.96 7.14
CA SER A 174 -29.66 9.40 7.17
C SER A 174 -28.55 10.24 6.53
N THR A 175 -28.90 11.41 6.00
CA THR A 175 -27.93 12.41 5.55
C THR A 175 -27.29 13.06 6.78
N VAL A 176 -26.32 12.39 7.38
CA VAL A 176 -25.68 12.84 8.64
C VAL A 176 -24.76 14.04 8.39
N TYR A 177 -24.35 14.33 7.15
CA TYR A 177 -23.46 15.47 6.89
C TYR A 177 -24.12 16.82 7.19
N ASN A 178 -23.43 17.66 7.97
CA ASN A 178 -23.82 19.02 8.26
C ASN A 178 -22.56 19.88 8.14
N ALA A 179 -22.48 20.70 7.09
CA ALA A 179 -21.31 21.55 6.84
C ALA A 179 -21.08 22.62 7.92
N SER A 180 -22.10 22.93 8.73
CA SER A 180 -21.98 23.84 9.87
C SER A 180 -21.49 23.15 11.15
N ASP A 181 -21.48 21.81 11.19
CA ASP A 181 -20.92 21.06 12.30
C ASP A 181 -19.43 20.78 12.04
N SER A 182 -18.55 21.44 12.80
CA SER A 182 -17.10 21.26 12.66
C SER A 182 -16.60 19.86 13.01
N SER A 183 -17.41 19.02 13.64
CA SER A 183 -17.08 17.61 13.89
C SER A 183 -17.34 16.70 12.68
N HIS A 184 -18.10 17.19 11.69
CA HIS A 184 -18.39 16.46 10.46
C HIS A 184 -17.32 16.72 9.42
N ASN A 185 -16.97 15.67 8.68
CA ASN A 185 -16.00 15.74 7.60
C ASN A 185 -16.48 14.92 6.39
N THR A 186 -15.70 14.96 5.30
CA THR A 186 -16.10 14.38 4.02
C THR A 186 -15.26 13.18 3.59
N TRP A 187 -14.40 12.67 4.48
CA TRP A 187 -13.37 11.68 4.17
C TRP A 187 -13.38 10.48 5.11
N GLN A 188 -13.97 10.60 6.31
CA GLN A 188 -13.94 9.54 7.30
C GLN A 188 -14.86 8.37 6.90
N VAL A 189 -14.32 7.17 6.97
CA VAL A 189 -15.02 5.89 6.80
C VAL A 189 -15.37 5.33 8.19
N HIS A 190 -16.45 4.56 8.29
CA HIS A 190 -16.85 3.92 9.55
C HIS A 190 -17.46 2.54 9.34
N GLN A 191 -16.96 1.55 10.09
CA GLN A 191 -17.50 0.19 10.17
C GLN A 191 -17.67 -0.53 8.82
N MET A 192 -16.81 -0.26 7.84
CA MET A 192 -16.82 -1.01 6.58
C MET A 192 -16.39 -2.46 6.83
N PRO A 193 -17.17 -3.47 6.41
CA PRO A 193 -16.86 -4.86 6.69
C PRO A 193 -15.70 -5.34 5.81
N ILE A 194 -14.58 -5.74 6.41
CA ILE A 194 -13.39 -6.25 5.71
C ILE A 194 -13.20 -7.73 6.05
N ARG A 195 -12.78 -8.51 5.06
CA ARG A 195 -12.57 -9.95 5.25
C ARG A 195 -11.51 -10.22 6.31
N LYS A 196 -11.82 -11.16 7.20
CA LYS A 196 -10.89 -11.61 8.25
C LYS A 196 -9.57 -12.14 7.69
N ASP A 197 -9.61 -12.93 6.62
CA ASP A 197 -8.41 -13.53 6.05
C ASP A 197 -7.43 -12.50 5.46
N TYR A 198 -7.94 -11.41 4.90
CA TYR A 198 -7.13 -10.26 4.48
C TYR A 198 -6.39 -9.64 5.67
N CYS A 199 -7.12 -9.34 6.75
CA CYS A 199 -6.58 -8.74 7.96
C CYS A 199 -5.57 -9.63 8.70
N ASP A 200 -5.84 -10.94 8.76
CA ASP A 200 -4.91 -11.91 9.33
C ASP A 200 -3.62 -12.00 8.48
N SER A 201 -3.74 -11.95 7.15
CA SER A 201 -2.59 -11.93 6.24
C SER A 201 -1.75 -10.67 6.38
N TRP A 202 -2.40 -9.51 6.59
CA TRP A 202 -1.72 -8.24 6.85
C TRP A 202 -0.87 -8.34 8.12
N LEU A 203 -1.45 -8.79 9.24
CA LEU A 203 -0.69 -8.92 10.49
C LEU A 203 0.49 -9.89 10.35
N VAL A 204 0.29 -11.02 9.67
CA VAL A 204 1.36 -12.00 9.42
C VAL A 204 2.51 -11.37 8.62
N ALA A 205 2.21 -10.60 7.57
CA ALA A 205 3.21 -9.96 6.74
C ALA A 205 4.01 -8.89 7.51
N CYS A 206 3.36 -8.18 8.43
CA CYS A 206 3.95 -7.11 9.23
C CYS A 206 4.49 -7.54 10.59
N ALA A 207 4.41 -8.83 10.95
CA ALA A 207 4.55 -9.29 12.33
C ALA A 207 5.84 -8.84 13.05
N ASN A 208 6.94 -8.70 12.30
CA ASN A 208 8.26 -8.31 12.81
C ASN A 208 8.64 -6.85 12.51
N ASP A 209 7.82 -6.14 11.73
CA ASP A 209 8.03 -4.76 11.38
C ASP A 209 7.70 -3.83 12.55
N MET A 210 8.32 -2.66 12.57
CA MET A 210 8.09 -1.65 13.59
C MET A 210 7.01 -0.68 13.13
N PHE A 211 6.08 -0.35 14.02
CA PHE A 211 4.96 0.55 13.75
C PHE A 211 4.70 1.47 14.92
N CYS A 212 3.98 2.56 14.63
CA CYS A 212 3.61 3.57 15.60
C CYS A 212 2.11 3.67 15.74
N SER A 213 1.61 3.48 16.96
CA SER A 213 0.22 3.68 17.36
C SER A 213 0.16 3.93 18.87
N ALA A 214 -0.95 4.50 19.35
CA ALA A 214 -1.25 4.50 20.78
C ALA A 214 -1.51 3.08 21.28
N ASP A 215 -1.66 2.92 22.59
CA ASP A 215 -1.90 1.61 23.23
C ASP A 215 -3.20 0.93 22.77
N ASN A 216 -4.13 1.67 22.18
CA ASN A 216 -5.35 1.13 21.58
C ASN A 216 -5.16 0.72 20.10
N GLY A 217 -3.96 0.83 19.54
CA GLY A 217 -3.67 0.48 18.14
C GLY A 217 -4.06 1.54 17.12
N ASP A 218 -4.49 2.74 17.51
CA ASP A 218 -4.85 3.81 16.57
C ASP A 218 -3.60 4.44 15.95
N TYR A 219 -3.49 4.41 14.62
CA TYR A 219 -2.42 5.04 13.87
C TYR A 219 -2.42 6.56 14.00
N PHE A 220 -3.60 7.19 14.01
CA PHE A 220 -3.72 8.65 13.99
C PHE A 220 -3.23 9.30 15.29
N SER A 221 -3.11 8.54 16.37
CA SER A 221 -2.47 9.05 17.58
C SER A 221 -0.97 9.27 17.38
N CYS A 222 -0.32 8.55 16.45
CA CYS A 222 1.09 8.73 16.13
C CYS A 222 1.33 10.01 15.32
N ALA A 223 0.43 10.34 14.40
CA ALA A 223 0.48 11.59 13.63
C ALA A 223 0.43 12.84 14.54
N ARG A 224 -0.11 12.71 15.76
CA ARG A 224 -0.25 13.79 16.74
C ARG A 224 0.91 13.95 17.72
N VAL A 225 1.95 13.12 17.65
CA VAL A 225 3.05 13.17 18.64
C VAL A 225 4.09 14.23 18.24
N GLN A 226 4.00 15.43 18.81
CA GLN A 226 5.04 16.15 19.60
C GLN A 226 4.39 17.39 20.29
N PRO A 227 4.57 17.62 21.62
CA PRO A 227 5.77 18.34 22.08
C PRO A 227 6.32 17.89 23.46
N THR A 228 7.64 17.85 23.61
CA THR A 228 8.29 17.94 24.94
C THR A 228 8.19 19.40 25.46
N PRO A 229 8.15 19.64 26.80
CA PRO A 229 7.75 20.94 27.36
C PRO A 229 8.83 22.05 27.27
N GLU A 230 8.35 23.29 27.11
CA GLU A 230 9.02 24.60 26.95
C GLU A 230 9.96 25.04 28.13
N PRO A 231 10.81 26.08 27.93
CA PRO A 231 10.50 27.34 28.62
C PRO A 231 10.69 28.61 27.75
N THR A 232 9.59 29.34 27.57
CA THR A 232 9.43 30.80 27.63
C THR A 232 10.63 31.69 27.24
N SER A 233 10.58 32.26 26.03
CA SER A 233 10.64 33.72 25.78
C SER A 233 10.83 34.00 24.29
N PHE A 234 9.84 34.60 23.63
CA PHE A 234 10.01 35.17 22.29
C PHE A 234 10.05 36.69 22.39
N PRO A 235 11.09 37.39 21.89
CA PRO A 235 10.95 38.75 21.43
C PRO A 235 10.39 38.75 20.00
N THR A 236 9.37 39.56 19.81
CA THR A 236 8.71 39.87 18.54
C THR A 236 9.70 40.46 17.52
N MET A 237 9.64 40.05 16.24
CA MET A 237 10.07 40.93 15.15
C MET A 237 9.27 40.74 13.86
N SER A 238 9.03 41.90 13.24
CA SER A 238 8.19 42.22 12.08
C SER A 238 8.84 41.86 10.73
N PRO A 239 8.11 41.96 9.60
CA PRO A 239 8.51 41.42 8.31
C PRO A 239 9.33 42.42 7.48
N THR A 240 10.40 41.94 6.86
CA THR A 240 10.98 42.57 5.66
C THR A 240 11.30 41.50 4.62
N GLY A 241 10.87 41.78 3.38
CA GLY A 241 10.82 40.86 2.25
C GLY A 241 12.17 40.47 1.63
N PRO A 242 12.12 39.80 0.46
CA PRO A 242 13.16 38.86 0.02
C PRO A 242 14.29 39.55 -0.75
N THR A 243 15.51 39.07 -0.53
CA THR A 243 16.65 39.29 -1.44
C THR A 243 16.99 38.00 -2.15
N VAL A 244 16.87 38.02 -3.47
CA VAL A 244 17.35 36.98 -4.39
C VAL A 244 18.88 36.92 -4.32
N VAL A 245 19.43 35.72 -4.12
CA VAL A 245 20.85 35.42 -4.33
C VAL A 245 20.92 34.21 -5.26
N GLU A 246 21.34 34.45 -6.51
CA GLU A 246 21.86 33.43 -7.41
C GLU A 246 23.15 32.87 -6.81
N ASN A 247 23.29 31.54 -6.78
CA ASN A 247 24.60 30.90 -6.68
C ASN A 247 24.64 29.72 -7.66
N ASN A 248 25.61 29.80 -8.57
CA ASN A 248 26.00 28.74 -9.48
C ASN A 248 26.52 27.53 -8.71
N THR A 249 25.97 26.36 -8.98
CA THR A 249 26.50 25.08 -8.51
C THR A 249 27.49 24.53 -9.53
N THR A 250 28.78 24.56 -9.19
CA THR A 250 29.78 23.63 -9.74
C THR A 250 29.61 22.28 -9.05
N SER A 251 29.34 21.25 -9.86
CA SER A 251 29.25 19.87 -9.41
C SER A 251 30.64 19.30 -9.13
N ASP A 252 30.94 19.02 -7.87
CA ASP A 252 32.06 18.18 -7.46
C ASP A 252 31.49 16.86 -6.92
N ASP A 253 31.43 15.83 -7.77
CA ASP A 253 31.04 14.47 -7.40
C ASP A 253 32.10 13.84 -6.49
N SER A 254 31.90 13.92 -5.18
CA SER A 254 32.63 13.09 -4.22
C SER A 254 31.85 11.80 -3.97
N LEU A 255 32.15 10.80 -4.79
CA LEU A 255 31.60 9.44 -4.67
C LEU A 255 32.06 8.82 -3.33
N SER A 256 31.13 8.67 -2.39
CA SER A 256 31.36 8.03 -1.08
C SER A 256 32.09 6.70 -1.24
N GLY A 257 33.13 6.45 -0.44
CA GLY A 257 33.95 5.23 -0.50
C GLY A 257 33.15 3.93 -0.35
N GLY A 258 31.95 3.99 0.24
CA GLY A 258 31.02 2.86 0.29
C GLY A 258 30.45 2.45 -1.08
N ILE A 259 30.23 3.41 -1.98
CA ILE A 259 29.71 3.14 -3.33
C ILE A 259 30.79 2.51 -4.21
N ILE A 260 32.04 2.95 -4.07
CA ILE A 260 33.19 2.34 -4.76
C ILE A 260 33.37 0.88 -4.33
N ALA A 261 33.25 0.59 -3.03
CA ALA A 261 33.35 -0.78 -2.52
C ALA A 261 32.24 -1.68 -3.08
N LEU A 262 30.99 -1.18 -3.15
CA LEU A 262 29.86 -1.92 -3.72
C LEU A 262 30.06 -2.24 -5.21
N ILE A 263 30.51 -1.25 -6.00
CA ILE A 263 30.75 -1.42 -7.44
C ILE A 263 31.84 -2.49 -7.70
N VAL A 264 32.92 -2.48 -6.91
CA VAL A 264 34.00 -3.47 -7.04
C VAL A 264 33.50 -4.87 -6.69
N ILE A 265 32.69 -5.02 -5.63
CA ILE A 265 32.11 -6.32 -5.24
C ILE A 265 31.20 -6.85 -6.35
N LEU A 266 30.31 -6.01 -6.89
CA LEU A 266 29.41 -6.40 -7.98
C LEU A 266 30.18 -6.79 -9.25
N ALA A 267 31.25 -6.06 -9.59
CA ALA A 267 32.10 -6.40 -10.73
C ALA A 267 32.80 -7.75 -10.55
N VAL A 268 33.31 -8.05 -9.35
CA VAL A 268 33.97 -9.34 -9.05
C VAL A 268 32.95 -10.49 -9.13
N VAL A 269 31.75 -10.31 -8.59
CA VAL A 269 30.67 -11.31 -8.68
C VAL A 269 30.27 -11.54 -10.14
N ALA A 270 30.11 -10.48 -10.93
CA ALA A 270 29.76 -10.59 -12.34
C ALA A 270 30.83 -11.35 -13.14
N VAL A 271 32.12 -11.06 -12.92
CA VAL A 271 33.23 -11.80 -13.55
C VAL A 271 33.23 -13.27 -13.12
N GLY A 272 32.96 -13.56 -11.84
CA GLY A 272 32.80 -14.92 -11.33
C GLY A 272 31.66 -15.69 -12.01
N LEU A 273 30.50 -15.04 -12.19
CA LEU A 273 29.34 -15.64 -12.86
C LEU A 273 29.58 -15.89 -14.34
N VAL A 274 30.22 -14.95 -15.05
CA VAL A 274 30.61 -15.16 -16.46
C VAL A 274 31.64 -16.28 -16.57
N GLY A 275 32.62 -16.36 -15.66
CA GLY A 275 33.58 -17.46 -15.60
C GLY A 275 32.91 -18.81 -15.37
N LEU A 276 31.96 -18.89 -14.45
CA LEU A 276 31.17 -20.09 -14.18
C LEU A 276 30.33 -20.50 -15.39
N MET A 277 29.65 -19.54 -16.03
CA MET A 277 28.83 -19.79 -17.22
C MET A 277 29.71 -20.31 -18.38
N CYS A 278 30.85 -19.67 -18.65
CA CYS A 278 31.82 -20.13 -19.64
C CYS A 278 32.34 -21.54 -19.33
N PHE A 279 32.62 -21.83 -18.07
CA PHE A 279 33.05 -23.17 -17.63
C PHE A 279 31.98 -24.22 -17.90
N VAL A 280 30.72 -23.93 -17.57
CA VAL A 280 29.58 -24.84 -17.84
C VAL A 280 29.42 -25.07 -19.35
N LEU A 281 29.44 -24.01 -20.17
CA LEU A 281 29.31 -24.12 -21.63
C LEU A 281 30.48 -24.89 -22.28
N CYS A 282 31.70 -24.67 -21.82
CA CYS A 282 32.86 -25.43 -22.28
C CYS A 282 32.76 -26.91 -21.93
N ARG A 283 32.24 -27.24 -20.74
CA ARG A 283 32.02 -28.63 -20.31
C ARG A 283 30.91 -29.33 -21.07
N GLU A 284 29.83 -28.63 -21.39
CA GLU A 284 28.79 -29.15 -22.27
C GLU A 284 29.33 -29.44 -23.67
N LYS A 285 30.07 -28.49 -24.27
CA LYS A 285 30.71 -28.69 -25.59
C LYS A 285 31.74 -29.83 -25.59
N ALA A 286 32.40 -30.09 -24.46
CA ALA A 286 33.32 -31.21 -24.29
C ALA A 286 32.62 -32.56 -23.98
N GLY A 287 31.29 -32.60 -23.97
CA GLY A 287 30.50 -33.82 -23.72
C GLY A 287 30.55 -34.32 -22.28
N LYS A 288 30.91 -33.45 -21.31
CA LYS A 288 31.01 -33.78 -19.88
C LYS A 288 30.13 -32.83 -19.04
N PRO A 289 28.79 -32.87 -19.24
CA PRO A 289 27.87 -31.96 -18.56
C PRO A 289 27.98 -32.11 -17.04
N LEU A 290 27.86 -30.98 -16.33
CA LEU A 290 27.97 -30.95 -14.86
C LEU A 290 26.69 -31.46 -14.19
N PHE A 291 25.55 -31.29 -14.85
CA PHE A 291 24.23 -31.71 -14.38
C PHE A 291 23.77 -32.91 -15.21
N LYS A 292 23.26 -33.94 -14.54
CA LYS A 292 22.57 -35.05 -15.21
C LYS A 292 21.09 -34.67 -15.36
N PRO A 293 20.42 -35.07 -16.47
CA PRO A 293 18.97 -35.01 -16.52
C PRO A 293 18.37 -35.77 -15.33
N LEU A 294 17.30 -35.24 -14.76
CA LEU A 294 16.52 -35.98 -13.76
C LEU A 294 15.85 -37.16 -14.46
N ASP A 295 15.96 -38.35 -13.89
CA ASP A 295 15.33 -39.56 -14.43
C ASP A 295 13.79 -39.40 -14.36
N GLU A 296 13.17 -39.06 -15.48
CA GLU A 296 11.73 -39.14 -15.69
C GLU A 296 11.30 -40.61 -15.79
N ASN A 297 11.39 -41.36 -14.69
CA ASN A 297 10.82 -42.71 -14.61
C ASN A 297 10.45 -43.06 -13.16
N LYS A 298 9.37 -42.46 -12.66
CA LYS A 298 8.51 -43.03 -11.60
C LYS A 298 7.16 -42.30 -11.46
N ALA A 299 6.37 -42.30 -12.52
CA ALA A 299 4.91 -42.16 -12.43
C ALA A 299 4.27 -42.72 -13.70
N GLY A 300 4.33 -44.04 -13.86
CA GLY A 300 3.48 -44.70 -14.83
C GLY A 300 2.07 -44.82 -14.27
N THR A 301 1.10 -44.17 -14.93
CA THR A 301 -0.19 -44.79 -15.20
C THR A 301 -0.64 -44.35 -16.59
N SER A 302 -0.75 -45.34 -17.46
CA SER A 302 -1.20 -45.31 -18.84
C SER A 302 -2.62 -44.77 -19.04
N MET A 303 -2.86 -44.02 -20.11
CA MET A 303 -4.00 -44.24 -21.02
C MET A 303 -3.68 -43.77 -22.45
N PRO A 304 -4.27 -44.41 -23.48
CA PRO A 304 -3.67 -44.51 -24.81
C PRO A 304 -4.06 -43.37 -25.76
N ALA A 305 -3.16 -43.15 -26.73
CA ALA A 305 -3.28 -42.17 -27.80
C ALA A 305 -4.43 -42.51 -28.76
N HIS A 306 -5.33 -41.54 -28.98
CA HIS A 306 -6.19 -41.51 -30.16
C HIS A 306 -5.42 -40.87 -31.31
N ALA A 307 -5.09 -41.69 -32.31
CA ALA A 307 -4.50 -41.25 -33.57
C ALA A 307 -5.55 -40.50 -34.42
N SER A 308 -5.17 -39.30 -34.87
CA SER A 308 -5.80 -38.59 -35.97
C SER A 308 -5.24 -39.14 -37.28
N ALA A 309 -6.12 -39.69 -38.12
CA ALA A 309 -5.81 -39.97 -39.53
C ALA A 309 -6.81 -39.16 -40.36
N ALA A 310 -6.28 -38.15 -41.06
CA ALA A 310 -6.93 -37.55 -42.19
C ALA A 310 -6.91 -38.55 -43.35
N ASP A 311 -8.07 -38.87 -43.91
CA ASP A 311 -8.14 -39.29 -45.31
C ASP A 311 -9.46 -38.80 -45.91
N GLY A 312 -9.36 -38.20 -47.09
CA GLY A 312 -10.45 -37.55 -47.79
C GLY A 312 -11.16 -38.51 -48.73
N HIS A 313 -12.48 -38.53 -48.70
CA HIS A 313 -13.29 -38.81 -49.89
C HIS A 313 -14.73 -38.32 -49.75
N ARG A 314 -15.13 -37.46 -50.69
CA ARG A 314 -16.52 -37.16 -51.08
C ARG A 314 -16.94 -38.26 -52.08
N PRO A 315 -18.17 -38.80 -52.06
CA PRO A 315 -19.22 -38.28 -52.94
C PRO A 315 -20.68 -38.31 -52.40
N GLN A 316 -21.43 -37.28 -52.85
CA GLN A 316 -22.81 -37.25 -53.35
C GLN A 316 -24.04 -37.66 -52.51
N ALA A 317 -24.97 -36.69 -52.45
CA ALA A 317 -26.40 -36.72 -52.78
C ALA A 317 -27.29 -37.89 -52.30
N VAL A 318 -28.30 -37.57 -51.48
CA VAL A 318 -29.73 -37.36 -51.85
C VAL A 318 -30.30 -36.32 -50.90
#